data_AF-A0A2G2A1F8-F1
#
_entry.id   AF-A0A2G2A1F8-F1
#
_cell.length_a   1.000
_cell.length_b   1.000
_cell.length_c   1.000
_cell.angle_alpha   90.00
_cell.angle_beta   90.00
_cell.angle_gamma   90.00
#
_symmetry.space_group_name_H-M   'P 1'
#
loop_
_entity.id
_entity.type
_entity.pdbx_description
1 polymer ?
#
loop_
_entity_poly.entity_id
_entity_poly.type
_entity_poly.pdbx_seq_one_letter_code
_entity_poly.pdbx_strand_id
1 'polypeptide(L)'
;MHLNKPIPSQDALRSIITKHYHCGETDCVNQLLTELGFNAELESQIDTLARQLITTVRKKEASKKGVEALMVHYDLSTQEGIMLMCLAEALLRIPDKETEHLLIRDKLTSAQWGEHLGKAESSFVNMATWGLALTGKILNKDPDANSFKKLWQKMLRTSSEPVVRRAVREAIKIMSEQFVLGRKIEEALKRSKESIDKGYSFSYDMLGEAARTMKDADAYLKAYTDSISAIGKTVDPNAPLFHQPNISVKLSAIYPRYDFLHQTAARTTLIKRLKKLSLLAKSVGICLTVDAEEADRLDLSL
;
A
#
# COMPACT_ATOMS: atom_id res chain seq x y z
N MET A 1 22.36 18.70 -21.97
CA MET A 1 21.78 19.79 -21.15
C MET A 1 22.60 19.86 -19.87
N HIS A 2 23.62 20.71 -19.84
CA HIS A 2 24.55 20.81 -18.71
C HIS A 2 23.82 21.44 -17.52
N LEU A 3 23.69 20.68 -16.42
CA LEU A 3 23.26 21.20 -15.12
C LEU A 3 24.39 22.09 -14.58
N ASN A 4 24.55 23.30 -15.11
CA ASN A 4 25.54 24.30 -14.67
C ASN A 4 25.18 24.94 -13.31
N LYS A 5 24.31 24.31 -12.51
CA LYS A 5 24.02 24.78 -11.15
C LYS A 5 25.02 24.13 -10.21
N PRO A 6 25.77 24.91 -9.40
CA PRO A 6 26.63 24.35 -8.38
C PRO A 6 25.78 23.50 -7.43
N ILE A 7 26.32 22.34 -7.04
CA ILE A 7 25.73 21.50 -6.00
C ILE A 7 25.62 22.38 -4.74
N PRO A 8 24.43 22.46 -4.10
CA PRO A 8 24.28 23.24 -2.87
C PRO A 8 25.34 22.84 -1.85
N SER A 9 25.87 23.81 -1.09
CA SER A 9 26.78 23.50 0.02
C SER A 9 26.06 22.57 1.00
N GLN A 10 26.63 21.39 1.23
CA GLN A 10 26.13 20.39 2.16
C GLN A 10 26.95 20.46 3.45
N ASP A 11 26.28 20.26 4.58
CA ASP A 11 26.98 20.01 5.83
C ASP A 11 27.72 18.65 5.80
N ALA A 12 28.53 18.40 6.82
CA ALA A 12 29.34 17.20 6.90
C ALA A 12 28.51 15.91 6.88
N LEU A 13 27.34 15.88 7.53
CA LEU A 13 26.49 14.69 7.60
C LEU A 13 25.79 14.44 6.26
N ARG A 14 25.27 15.49 5.62
CA ARG A 14 24.66 15.43 4.28
C ARG A 14 25.65 14.98 3.22
N SER A 15 26.91 15.42 3.34
CA SER A 15 27.98 14.96 2.46
C SER A 15 28.26 13.46 2.61
N ILE A 16 28.22 12.93 3.84
CA ILE A 16 28.38 11.49 4.10
C ILE A 16 27.25 10.70 3.43
N ILE A 17 25.99 11.12 3.59
CA ILE A 17 24.83 10.46 2.96
C ILE A 17 25.01 10.43 1.44
N THR A 18 25.35 11.57 0.84
CA THR A 18 25.53 11.69 -0.62
C THR A 18 26.66 10.80 -1.14
N LYS A 19 27.77 10.69 -0.39
CA LYS A 19 28.89 9.80 -0.76
C LYS A 19 28.49 8.32 -0.78
N HIS A 20 27.55 7.91 0.05
CA HIS A 20 27.10 6.51 0.15
C HIS A 20 26.00 6.15 -0.85
N TYR A 21 25.50 7.09 -1.65
CA TYR A 21 24.38 6.85 -2.58
C TYR A 21 24.66 5.72 -3.59
N HIS A 22 25.91 5.59 -4.06
CA HIS A 22 26.34 4.55 -5.00
C HIS A 22 27.63 3.84 -4.53
N CYS A 23 27.81 3.70 -3.21
CA CYS A 23 28.96 2.97 -2.67
C CYS A 23 28.89 1.48 -3.06
N GLY A 24 30.05 0.83 -3.15
CA GLY A 24 30.13 -0.60 -3.43
C GLY A 24 29.41 -1.40 -2.32
N GLU A 25 28.54 -2.33 -2.72
CA GLU A 25 27.76 -3.13 -1.77
C GLU A 25 28.67 -3.87 -0.77
N THR A 26 29.76 -4.49 -1.26
CA THR A 26 30.75 -5.17 -0.42
C THR A 26 31.34 -4.27 0.66
N ASP A 27 31.66 -3.02 0.31
CA ASP A 27 32.25 -2.06 1.25
C ASP A 27 31.22 -1.66 2.31
N CYS A 28 29.97 -1.39 1.89
CA CYS A 28 28.87 -1.07 2.80
C CYS A 28 28.59 -2.21 3.78
N VAL A 29 28.49 -3.45 3.28
CA VAL A 29 28.21 -4.63 4.11
C VAL A 29 29.36 -4.88 5.08
N ASN A 30 30.61 -4.81 4.64
CA ASN A 30 31.76 -4.97 5.53
C ASN A 30 31.78 -3.90 6.63
N GLN A 31 31.45 -2.65 6.31
CA GLN A 31 31.34 -1.60 7.31
C GLN A 31 30.23 -1.93 8.32
N LEU A 32 29.03 -2.28 7.87
CA LEU A 32 27.92 -2.66 8.75
C LEU A 32 28.29 -3.84 9.66
N LEU A 33 28.98 -4.86 9.14
CA LEU A 33 29.42 -6.01 9.93
C LEU A 33 30.39 -5.63 11.06
N THR A 34 31.17 -4.56 10.92
CA THR A 34 32.04 -4.06 11.99
C THR A 34 31.27 -3.30 13.08
N GLU A 35 30.13 -2.69 12.74
CA GLU A 35 29.25 -1.99 13.69
C GLU A 35 28.32 -2.95 14.44
N LEU A 36 27.98 -4.09 13.83
CA LEU A 36 27.07 -5.08 14.39
C LEU A 36 27.76 -5.97 15.42
N GLY A 37 27.54 -5.68 16.71
CA GLY A 37 28.10 -6.43 17.85
C GLY A 37 27.36 -7.74 18.20
N PHE A 38 27.12 -8.62 17.22
CA PHE A 38 26.51 -9.93 17.50
C PHE A 38 27.47 -10.85 18.27
N ASN A 39 26.95 -11.51 19.29
CA ASN A 39 27.65 -12.56 20.02
C ASN A 39 26.77 -13.81 20.10
N ALA A 40 27.37 -14.96 20.43
CA ALA A 40 26.66 -16.23 20.44
C ALA A 40 25.45 -16.27 21.39
N GLU A 41 25.49 -15.50 22.48
CA GLU A 41 24.36 -15.40 23.42
C GLU A 41 23.19 -14.62 22.80
N LEU A 42 23.46 -13.45 22.23
CA LEU A 42 22.46 -12.62 21.56
C LEU A 42 21.84 -13.35 20.36
N GLU A 43 22.65 -14.04 19.57
CA GLU A 43 22.17 -14.86 18.46
C GLU A 43 21.23 -15.97 18.93
N SER A 44 21.56 -16.65 20.03
CA SER A 44 20.70 -17.69 20.61
C SER A 44 19.37 -17.12 21.12
N GLN A 45 19.40 -15.94 21.75
CA GLN A 45 18.18 -15.25 22.20
C GLN A 45 17.29 -14.83 21.02
N ILE A 46 17.89 -14.28 19.96
CA ILE A 46 17.19 -13.90 18.73
C ILE A 46 16.57 -15.13 18.06
N ASP A 47 17.32 -16.22 17.89
CA ASP A 47 16.83 -17.46 17.28
C ASP A 47 15.65 -18.03 18.07
N THR A 48 15.75 -18.07 19.40
CA THR A 48 14.68 -18.55 20.28
C THR A 48 13.41 -17.70 20.11
N LEU A 49 13.52 -16.37 20.17
CA LEU A 49 12.39 -15.46 20.02
C LEU A 49 11.78 -15.57 18.61
N ALA A 50 12.61 -15.58 17.57
CA ALA A 50 12.17 -15.71 16.18
C ALA A 50 11.40 -17.03 15.97
N ARG A 51 11.92 -18.16 16.48
CA ARG A 51 11.22 -19.46 16.43
C ARG A 51 9.88 -19.41 17.14
N GLN A 52 9.81 -18.80 18.32
CA GLN A 52 8.58 -18.67 19.08
C GLN A 52 7.53 -17.84 18.31
N LEU A 53 7.93 -16.71 17.73
CA LEU A 53 7.07 -15.85 16.93
C LEU A 53 6.55 -16.59 15.67
N ILE A 54 7.46 -17.19 14.89
CA ILE A 54 7.11 -17.94 13.67
C ILE A 54 6.17 -19.09 13.98
N THR A 55 6.45 -19.86 15.04
CA THR A 55 5.61 -20.99 15.45
C THR A 55 4.22 -20.53 15.86
N THR A 56 4.14 -19.40 16.57
CA THR A 56 2.87 -18.80 16.99
C THR A 56 2.05 -18.32 15.79
N VAL A 57 2.68 -17.66 14.82
CA VAL A 57 2.03 -17.22 13.58
C VAL A 57 1.51 -18.42 12.79
N ARG A 58 2.35 -19.42 12.53
CA ARG A 58 1.96 -20.63 11.77
C ARG A 58 0.81 -21.39 12.43
N LYS A 59 0.82 -21.51 13.77
CA LYS A 59 -0.27 -22.15 14.51
C LYS A 59 -1.60 -21.38 14.39
N LYS A 60 -1.55 -20.05 14.39
CA LYS A 60 -2.74 -19.19 14.19
C LYS A 60 -3.23 -19.25 12.74
N GLU A 61 -2.35 -19.25 11.75
CA GLU A 61 -2.73 -19.35 10.34
C GLU A 61 -3.38 -20.70 10.01
N ALA A 62 -2.87 -21.80 10.57
CA ALA A 62 -3.48 -23.12 10.41
C ALA A 62 -4.93 -23.20 10.96
N SER A 63 -5.35 -22.24 11.79
CA SER A 63 -6.71 -22.14 12.30
C SER A 63 -7.66 -21.30 11.43
N LYS A 64 -7.13 -20.54 10.46
CA LYS A 64 -7.93 -19.74 9.51
C LYS A 64 -8.61 -20.66 8.49
N LYS A 65 -9.91 -20.46 8.25
CA LYS A 65 -10.74 -21.27 7.35
C LYS A 65 -11.35 -20.41 6.24
N GLY A 66 -11.51 -20.97 5.05
CA GLY A 66 -12.24 -20.35 3.94
C GLY A 66 -11.38 -19.44 3.06
N VAL A 67 -11.87 -18.24 2.73
CA VAL A 67 -11.21 -17.28 1.82
C VAL A 67 -9.83 -16.86 2.31
N GLU A 68 -9.63 -16.72 3.63
CA GLU A 68 -8.32 -16.35 4.18
C GLU A 68 -7.23 -17.40 3.89
N ALA A 69 -7.61 -18.69 3.81
CA ALA A 69 -6.70 -19.75 3.39
C ALA A 69 -6.41 -19.69 1.88
N LEU A 70 -7.39 -19.24 1.07
CA LEU A 70 -7.18 -18.97 -0.36
C LEU A 70 -6.10 -17.89 -0.56
N MET A 71 -6.10 -16.82 0.24
CA MET A 71 -5.09 -15.75 0.18
C MET A 71 -3.69 -16.21 0.61
N VAL A 72 -3.59 -17.12 1.58
CA VAL A 72 -2.30 -17.72 2.00
C VAL A 72 -1.77 -18.67 0.92
N HIS A 73 -2.67 -19.33 0.18
CA HIS A 73 -2.30 -20.26 -0.90
C HIS A 73 -1.95 -19.58 -2.23
N TYR A 74 -2.50 -18.41 -2.52
CA TYR A 74 -2.12 -17.59 -3.68
C TYR A 74 -1.28 -16.42 -3.19
N ASP A 75 0.05 -16.60 -3.23
CA ASP A 75 1.00 -15.52 -2.92
C ASP A 75 0.62 -14.26 -3.74
N LEU A 76 0.50 -13.12 -3.07
CA LEU A 76 0.09 -11.84 -3.69
C LEU A 76 1.15 -11.31 -4.66
N SER A 77 2.36 -11.89 -4.66
CA SER A 77 3.39 -11.68 -5.66
C SER A 77 3.11 -12.39 -6.99
N THR A 78 2.20 -13.38 -6.99
CA THR A 78 1.80 -14.10 -8.21
C THR A 78 0.89 -13.25 -9.08
N GLN A 79 0.90 -13.53 -10.38
CA GLN A 79 0.04 -12.84 -11.35
C GLN A 79 -1.45 -13.00 -11.01
N GLU A 80 -1.83 -14.16 -10.47
CA GLU A 80 -3.16 -14.46 -9.97
C GLU A 80 -3.52 -13.61 -8.74
N GLY A 81 -2.60 -13.44 -7.80
CA GLY A 81 -2.75 -12.59 -6.62
C GLY A 81 -2.95 -11.12 -6.98
N ILE A 82 -2.15 -10.59 -7.91
CA ILE A 82 -2.28 -9.21 -8.42
C ILE A 82 -3.64 -9.02 -9.11
N MET A 83 -4.06 -9.96 -9.96
CA MET A 83 -5.35 -9.89 -10.64
C MET A 83 -6.52 -9.90 -9.65
N LEU A 84 -6.45 -10.76 -8.63
CA LEU A 84 -7.45 -10.85 -7.58
C LEU A 84 -7.55 -9.53 -6.80
N MET A 85 -6.41 -8.88 -6.54
CA MET A 85 -6.36 -7.57 -5.89
C MET A 85 -6.92 -6.44 -6.75
N CYS A 86 -6.58 -6.38 -8.04
CA CYS A 86 -7.14 -5.38 -8.96
C CYS A 86 -8.66 -5.53 -9.08
N LEU A 87 -9.16 -6.77 -9.14
CA LEU A 87 -10.59 -7.05 -9.18
C LEU A 87 -11.28 -6.62 -7.88
N ALA A 88 -10.65 -6.88 -6.73
CA ALA A 88 -11.15 -6.45 -5.43
C ALA A 88 -11.25 -4.92 -5.36
N GLU A 89 -10.19 -4.22 -5.74
CA GLU A 89 -10.14 -2.76 -5.79
C GLU A 89 -11.22 -2.17 -6.70
N ALA A 90 -11.35 -2.71 -7.92
CA ALA A 90 -12.33 -2.25 -8.90
C ALA A 90 -13.76 -2.38 -8.38
N LEU A 91 -14.08 -3.49 -7.71
CA LEU A 91 -15.41 -3.73 -7.17
C LEU A 91 -15.74 -2.85 -5.96
N LEU A 92 -14.75 -2.52 -5.12
CA LEU A 92 -14.93 -1.60 -3.98
C LEU A 92 -15.13 -0.14 -4.39
N ARG A 93 -14.62 0.25 -5.57
CA ARG A 93 -14.80 1.59 -6.13
C ARG A 93 -16.21 1.81 -6.68
N ILE A 94 -17.02 0.75 -6.83
CA ILE A 94 -18.40 0.87 -7.30
C ILE A 94 -19.31 1.17 -6.10
N PRO A 95 -19.92 2.38 -6.05
CA PRO A 95 -20.70 2.80 -4.88
C PRO A 95 -22.05 2.10 -4.79
N ASP A 96 -22.59 1.59 -5.90
CA ASP A 96 -23.89 0.96 -5.97
C ASP A 96 -23.80 -0.55 -6.20
N LYS A 97 -24.56 -1.30 -5.40
CA LYS A 97 -24.53 -2.77 -5.42
C LYS A 97 -25.02 -3.36 -6.74
N GLU A 98 -25.89 -2.66 -7.46
CA GLU A 98 -26.42 -3.11 -8.75
C GLU A 98 -25.34 -3.10 -9.85
N THR A 99 -24.54 -2.03 -9.95
CA THR A 99 -23.42 -1.96 -10.90
C THR A 99 -22.29 -2.91 -10.52
N GLU A 100 -22.03 -3.09 -9.22
CA GLU A 100 -21.10 -4.11 -8.72
C GLU A 100 -21.56 -5.51 -9.17
N HIS A 101 -22.86 -5.78 -9.04
CA HIS A 101 -23.49 -7.02 -9.50
C HIS A 101 -23.39 -7.21 -11.01
N LEU A 102 -23.62 -6.17 -11.79
CA LEU A 102 -23.52 -6.20 -13.25
C LEU A 102 -22.08 -6.44 -13.70
N LEU A 103 -21.09 -5.84 -13.05
CA LEU A 103 -19.68 -6.06 -13.38
C LEU A 103 -19.23 -7.49 -13.05
N ILE A 104 -19.64 -8.02 -11.89
CA ILE A 104 -19.37 -9.42 -11.53
C ILE A 104 -20.00 -10.35 -12.57
N ARG A 105 -21.25 -10.08 -12.97
CA ARG A 105 -21.96 -10.86 -13.99
C ARG A 105 -21.25 -10.83 -15.34
N ASP A 106 -20.87 -9.64 -15.79
CA ASP A 106 -20.32 -9.41 -17.13
C ASP A 106 -18.88 -9.92 -17.25
N LYS A 107 -18.05 -9.74 -16.22
CA LYS A 107 -16.61 -10.03 -16.28
C LYS A 107 -16.18 -11.34 -15.64
N LEU A 108 -16.93 -11.88 -14.67
CA LEU A 108 -16.51 -13.10 -13.94
C LEU A 108 -17.30 -14.36 -14.31
N THR A 109 -18.53 -14.20 -14.81
CA THR A 109 -19.43 -15.34 -15.08
C THR A 109 -19.72 -15.59 -16.56
N SER A 110 -19.35 -14.68 -17.46
CA SER A 110 -19.46 -14.93 -18.91
C SER A 110 -18.43 -15.99 -19.31
N ALA A 111 -18.88 -17.14 -19.81
CA ALA A 111 -18.02 -18.24 -20.25
C ALA A 111 -17.20 -17.94 -21.52
N GLN A 112 -17.18 -16.68 -21.98
CA GLN A 112 -16.67 -16.20 -23.27
C GLN A 112 -15.42 -15.30 -23.12
N TRP A 113 -14.56 -15.61 -22.15
CA TRP A 113 -13.29 -14.92 -21.87
C TRP A 113 -12.39 -14.76 -23.12
N GLY A 114 -12.57 -15.57 -24.15
CA GLY A 114 -11.82 -15.50 -25.41
C GLY A 114 -12.39 -14.55 -26.47
N GLU A 115 -13.71 -14.25 -26.47
CA GLU A 115 -14.36 -13.51 -27.58
C GLU A 115 -14.41 -11.99 -27.38
N HIS A 116 -14.25 -11.51 -26.13
CA HIS A 116 -14.32 -10.09 -25.79
C HIS A 116 -12.95 -9.38 -25.75
N LEU A 117 -11.86 -10.09 -26.01
CA LEU A 117 -10.53 -9.51 -26.22
C LEU A 117 -10.49 -8.81 -27.59
N GLY A 118 -10.77 -7.50 -27.60
CA GLY A 118 -10.50 -6.64 -28.76
C GLY A 118 -11.69 -5.94 -29.44
N LYS A 119 -12.89 -5.91 -28.84
CA LYS A 119 -14.08 -5.30 -29.49
C LYS A 119 -14.77 -4.15 -28.75
N ALA A 120 -14.18 -3.59 -27.70
CA ALA A 120 -14.80 -2.49 -26.95
C ALA A 120 -14.22 -1.12 -27.36
N GLU A 121 -14.97 -0.35 -28.15
CA GLU A 121 -14.75 1.08 -28.36
C GLU A 121 -15.26 1.88 -27.15
N SER A 122 -14.41 2.10 -26.14
CA SER A 122 -14.65 3.11 -25.09
C SER A 122 -13.37 3.38 -24.30
N SER A 123 -12.96 4.65 -24.28
CA SER A 123 -11.67 5.15 -23.81
C SER A 123 -11.40 5.00 -22.31
N PHE A 124 -12.34 4.47 -21.52
CA PHE A 124 -12.19 4.26 -20.06
C PHE A 124 -11.94 2.80 -19.65
N VAL A 125 -12.00 1.85 -20.59
CA VAL A 125 -11.81 0.40 -20.34
C VAL A 125 -10.34 -0.05 -20.44
N ASN A 126 -9.45 0.85 -20.88
CA ASN A 126 -8.06 0.50 -21.21
C ASN A 126 -7.17 0.11 -20.02
N MET A 127 -7.50 0.43 -18.75
CA MET A 127 -6.63 0.02 -17.63
C MET A 127 -6.74 -1.48 -17.31
N ALA A 128 -7.93 -2.07 -17.38
CA ALA A 128 -8.10 -3.52 -17.23
C ALA A 128 -7.49 -4.29 -18.42
N THR A 129 -7.44 -3.65 -19.59
CA THR A 129 -6.80 -4.20 -20.79
C THR A 129 -5.28 -4.22 -20.68
N TRP A 130 -4.64 -3.36 -19.88
CA TRP A 130 -3.17 -3.42 -19.69
C TRP A 130 -2.73 -4.62 -18.86
N GLY A 131 -3.52 -5.01 -17.85
CA GLY A 131 -3.29 -6.26 -17.12
C GLY A 131 -3.39 -7.50 -18.03
N LEU A 132 -4.37 -7.52 -18.94
CA LEU A 132 -4.59 -8.62 -19.89
C LEU A 132 -3.66 -8.59 -21.12
N ALA A 133 -3.27 -7.42 -21.63
CA ALA A 133 -2.33 -7.30 -22.75
C ALA A 133 -0.90 -7.67 -22.34
N LEU A 134 -0.51 -7.44 -21.08
CA LEU A 134 0.74 -7.97 -20.52
C LEU A 134 0.71 -9.50 -20.40
N THR A 135 -0.44 -10.10 -20.06
CA THR A 135 -0.57 -11.56 -20.04
C THR A 135 -0.42 -12.17 -21.44
N GLY A 136 -1.00 -11.58 -22.49
CA GLY A 136 -0.99 -12.16 -23.84
C GLY A 136 0.40 -12.27 -24.51
N LYS A 137 1.34 -11.38 -24.21
CA LYS A 137 2.70 -11.41 -24.81
C LYS A 137 3.71 -12.23 -24.02
N ILE A 138 3.42 -12.57 -22.75
CA ILE A 138 4.34 -13.30 -21.86
C ILE A 138 3.85 -14.74 -21.58
N LEU A 139 2.66 -15.11 -22.04
CA LEU A 139 2.04 -16.45 -21.88
C LEU A 139 2.67 -17.60 -22.68
N ASN A 140 3.86 -17.43 -23.28
CA ASN A 140 4.52 -18.52 -24.00
C ASN A 140 5.54 -19.31 -23.16
N LYS A 141 5.61 -19.13 -21.83
CA LYS A 141 6.71 -19.73 -21.04
C LYS A 141 6.41 -20.35 -19.67
N ASP A 142 5.16 -20.56 -19.23
CA ASP A 142 4.92 -21.28 -17.96
C ASP A 142 3.86 -22.40 -18.01
N PRO A 143 4.19 -23.65 -17.58
CA PRO A 143 3.26 -24.78 -17.56
C PRO A 143 2.13 -24.70 -16.50
N ASP A 144 2.31 -23.92 -15.43
CA ASP A 144 1.44 -23.96 -14.23
C ASP A 144 0.20 -23.05 -14.29
N ALA A 145 0.14 -22.11 -15.24
CA ALA A 145 -1.03 -21.24 -15.47
C ALA A 145 -2.32 -22.02 -15.85
N ASN A 146 -2.20 -23.31 -16.18
CA ASN A 146 -3.33 -24.17 -16.52
C ASN A 146 -4.14 -24.66 -15.30
N SER A 147 -3.62 -24.56 -14.08
CA SER A 147 -4.26 -25.11 -12.87
C SER A 147 -5.44 -24.23 -12.39
N PHE A 148 -5.24 -22.92 -12.31
CA PHE A 148 -6.27 -21.96 -11.90
C PHE A 148 -7.45 -21.96 -12.88
N LYS A 149 -7.18 -21.94 -14.19
CA LYS A 149 -8.20 -21.99 -15.24
C LYS A 149 -9.08 -23.24 -15.14
N LYS A 150 -8.50 -24.41 -14.84
CA LYS A 150 -9.25 -25.67 -14.66
C LYS A 150 -10.07 -25.70 -13.37
N LEU A 151 -9.53 -25.21 -12.25
CA LEU A 151 -10.25 -25.12 -10.98
C LEU A 151 -11.43 -24.15 -11.07
N TRP A 152 -11.22 -23.00 -11.70
CA TRP A 152 -12.22 -21.98 -11.96
C TRP A 152 -13.33 -22.46 -12.89
N GLN A 153 -12.97 -23.10 -14.01
CA GLN A 153 -13.92 -23.73 -14.92
C GLN A 153 -14.73 -24.84 -14.24
N LYS A 154 -14.11 -25.64 -13.35
CA LYS A 154 -14.82 -26.66 -12.58
C LYS A 154 -15.84 -26.03 -11.63
N MET A 155 -15.45 -24.99 -10.87
CA MET A 155 -16.34 -24.23 -9.98
C MET A 155 -17.52 -23.59 -10.71
N LEU A 156 -17.28 -22.98 -11.88
CA LEU A 156 -18.33 -22.41 -12.74
C LEU A 156 -19.29 -23.47 -13.30
N ARG A 157 -18.85 -24.71 -13.47
CA ARG A 157 -19.66 -25.80 -14.06
C ARG A 157 -20.48 -26.58 -13.03
N THR A 158 -20.07 -26.59 -11.77
CA THR A 158 -20.76 -27.34 -10.69
C THR A 158 -21.60 -26.48 -9.75
N SER A 159 -21.53 -25.15 -9.84
CA SER A 159 -22.28 -24.23 -8.96
C SER A 159 -23.14 -23.28 -9.78
N SER A 160 -24.35 -22.95 -9.30
CA SER A 160 -25.18 -21.93 -9.95
C SER A 160 -24.52 -20.55 -9.84
N GLU A 161 -24.68 -19.73 -10.88
CA GLU A 161 -24.14 -18.35 -10.98
C GLU A 161 -24.31 -17.51 -9.68
N PRO A 162 -25.44 -17.58 -8.94
CA PRO A 162 -25.60 -16.84 -7.68
C PRO A 162 -24.64 -17.28 -6.56
N VAL A 163 -24.23 -18.56 -6.53
CA VAL A 163 -23.33 -19.11 -5.50
C VAL A 163 -21.90 -18.65 -5.72
N VAL A 164 -21.42 -18.71 -6.96
CA VAL A 164 -20.08 -18.20 -7.35
C VAL A 164 -19.99 -16.71 -7.08
N ARG A 165 -21.03 -15.95 -7.45
CA ARG A 165 -21.14 -14.51 -7.20
C ARG A 165 -21.04 -14.15 -5.72
N ARG A 166 -21.75 -14.90 -4.87
CA ARG A 166 -21.72 -14.68 -3.42
C ARG A 166 -20.33 -15.01 -2.85
N ALA A 167 -19.70 -16.10 -3.30
CA ALA A 167 -18.37 -16.48 -2.86
C ALA A 167 -17.29 -15.46 -3.24
N VAL A 168 -17.32 -14.94 -4.48
CA VAL A 168 -16.36 -13.91 -4.94
C VAL A 168 -16.57 -12.59 -4.20
N ARG A 169 -17.82 -12.17 -3.96
CA ARG A 169 -18.11 -10.98 -3.16
C ARG A 169 -17.58 -11.09 -1.74
N GLU A 170 -17.88 -12.19 -1.06
CA GLU A 170 -17.38 -12.39 0.31
C GLU A 170 -15.85 -12.45 0.31
N ALA A 171 -15.24 -13.04 -0.71
CA ALA A 171 -13.79 -13.06 -0.86
C ALA A 171 -13.18 -11.65 -0.99
N ILE A 172 -13.78 -10.83 -1.85
CA ILE A 172 -13.34 -9.46 -2.10
C ILE A 172 -13.58 -8.56 -0.90
N LYS A 173 -14.71 -8.73 -0.22
CA LYS A 173 -15.00 -8.00 1.01
C LYS A 173 -13.97 -8.34 2.09
N ILE A 174 -13.68 -9.62 2.31
CA ILE A 174 -12.65 -10.07 3.26
C ILE A 174 -11.28 -9.48 2.87
N MET A 175 -10.89 -9.55 1.59
CA MET A 175 -9.63 -8.92 1.13
C MET A 175 -9.64 -7.41 1.39
N SER A 176 -10.70 -6.70 1.04
CA SER A 176 -10.81 -5.25 1.20
C SER A 176 -10.64 -4.79 2.63
N GLU A 177 -11.18 -5.55 3.59
CA GLU A 177 -11.11 -5.26 5.01
C GLU A 177 -9.72 -5.52 5.59
N GLN A 178 -8.89 -6.33 4.91
CA GLN A 178 -7.48 -6.57 5.25
C GLN A 178 -6.54 -5.50 4.68
N PHE A 179 -6.84 -4.92 3.51
CA PHE A 179 -5.97 -3.92 2.87
C PHE A 179 -6.34 -2.47 3.19
N VAL A 180 -7.64 -2.18 3.36
CA VAL A 180 -8.14 -0.83 3.62
C VAL A 180 -8.98 -0.87 4.88
N LEU A 181 -8.43 -0.34 5.97
CA LEU A 181 -9.09 -0.32 7.27
C LEU A 181 -10.45 0.40 7.22
N GLY A 182 -10.61 1.42 6.36
CA GLY A 182 -11.90 2.06 6.09
C GLY A 182 -11.82 2.95 4.86
N ARG A 183 -12.96 3.17 4.18
CA ARG A 183 -12.99 4.05 2.99
C ARG A 183 -12.84 5.52 3.35
N LYS A 184 -13.13 5.85 4.60
CA LYS A 184 -12.95 7.15 5.23
C LYS A 184 -12.27 6.97 6.58
N ILE A 185 -11.62 8.03 7.05
CA ILE A 185 -10.91 8.01 8.32
C ILE A 185 -11.83 7.67 9.51
N GLU A 186 -13.10 8.08 9.47
CA GLU A 186 -14.06 7.76 10.53
C GLU A 186 -14.40 6.26 10.58
N GLU A 187 -14.49 5.61 9.42
CA GLU A 187 -14.68 4.16 9.33
C GLU A 187 -13.44 3.43 9.88
N ALA A 188 -12.24 3.92 9.53
CA ALA A 188 -10.98 3.36 9.99
C ALA A 188 -10.81 3.49 11.51
N LEU A 189 -11.10 4.66 12.08
CA LEU A 189 -11.08 4.92 13.52
C LEU A 189 -12.07 4.04 14.29
N LYS A 190 -13.27 3.79 13.73
CA LYS A 190 -14.26 2.90 14.35
C LYS A 190 -13.76 1.46 14.39
N ARG A 191 -13.09 1.00 13.33
CA ARG A 191 -12.61 -0.39 13.19
C ARG A 191 -11.33 -0.64 13.99
N SER A 192 -10.43 0.33 14.13
CA SER A 192 -9.21 0.19 14.94
C SER A 192 -9.47 0.14 16.44
N LYS A 193 -10.62 0.65 16.91
CA LYS A 193 -10.92 0.77 18.34
C LYS A 193 -10.72 -0.53 19.13
N GLU A 194 -11.22 -1.66 18.63
CA GLU A 194 -11.07 -2.95 19.33
C GLU A 194 -9.60 -3.36 19.51
N SER A 195 -8.75 -3.06 18.52
CA SER A 195 -7.32 -3.31 18.61
C SER A 195 -6.64 -2.32 19.54
N ILE A 196 -7.05 -1.05 19.52
CA ILE A 196 -6.53 -0.04 20.46
C ILE A 196 -6.83 -0.44 21.90
N ASP A 197 -8.04 -0.93 22.18
CA ASP A 197 -8.44 -1.43 23.51
C ASP A 197 -7.59 -2.64 23.97
N LYS A 198 -6.99 -3.39 23.02
CA LYS A 198 -6.03 -4.48 23.29
C LYS A 198 -4.58 -3.99 23.47
N GLY A 199 -4.34 -2.69 23.36
CA GLY A 199 -3.02 -2.07 23.51
C GLY A 199 -2.26 -1.81 22.20
N TYR A 200 -2.90 -1.96 21.03
CA TYR A 200 -2.28 -1.58 19.76
C TYR A 200 -2.33 -0.06 19.53
N SER A 201 -1.38 0.46 18.76
CA SER A 201 -1.39 1.83 18.25
C SER A 201 -1.46 1.80 16.72
N PHE A 202 -2.06 2.82 16.12
CA PHE A 202 -2.26 2.90 14.66
C PHE A 202 -1.64 4.18 14.10
N SER A 203 -0.89 4.04 13.00
CA SER A 203 -0.64 5.14 12.06
C SER A 203 -1.56 4.93 10.85
N TYR A 204 -2.35 5.95 10.50
CA TYR A 204 -3.22 5.87 9.32
C TYR A 204 -2.47 6.35 8.07
N ASP A 205 -2.31 5.45 7.10
CA ASP A 205 -1.88 5.79 5.75
C ASP A 205 -3.10 6.18 4.91
N MET A 206 -3.10 7.41 4.39
CA MET A 206 -4.21 7.95 3.61
C MET A 206 -4.20 7.52 2.13
N LEU A 207 -3.27 6.65 1.72
CA LEU A 207 -3.12 6.06 0.38
C LEU A 207 -2.88 7.06 -0.77
N GLY A 208 -2.91 8.37 -0.50
CA GLY A 208 -2.60 9.40 -1.47
C GLY A 208 -1.11 9.45 -1.76
N GLU A 209 -0.74 9.37 -3.03
CA GLU A 209 0.64 9.47 -3.51
C GLU A 209 0.70 10.08 -4.92
N ALA A 210 1.89 10.52 -5.32
CA ALA A 210 2.23 10.92 -6.68
C ALA A 210 1.20 11.85 -7.36
N ALA A 211 0.89 12.98 -6.73
CA ALA A 211 0.01 13.99 -7.30
C ALA A 211 0.47 14.38 -8.71
N ARG A 212 -0.44 14.39 -9.69
CA ARG A 212 -0.10 14.73 -11.08
C ARG A 212 -0.35 16.20 -11.37
N THR A 213 -1.30 16.79 -10.66
CA THR A 213 -1.66 18.20 -10.77
C THR A 213 -1.64 18.89 -9.41
N MET A 214 -1.62 20.23 -9.42
CA MET A 214 -1.82 21.00 -8.18
C MET A 214 -3.19 20.74 -7.57
N LYS A 215 -4.21 20.45 -8.39
CA LYS A 215 -5.56 20.10 -7.93
C LYS A 215 -5.55 18.79 -7.13
N ASP A 216 -4.82 17.78 -7.61
CA ASP A 216 -4.66 16.52 -6.87
C ASP A 216 -3.94 16.78 -5.55
N ALA A 217 -2.87 17.57 -5.59
CA ALA A 217 -2.11 17.91 -4.39
C ALA A 217 -2.93 18.70 -3.37
N ASP A 218 -3.85 19.56 -3.80
CA ASP A 218 -4.79 20.29 -2.95
C ASP A 218 -5.84 19.36 -2.35
N ALA A 219 -6.34 18.40 -3.14
CA ALA A 219 -7.28 17.39 -2.66
C ALA A 219 -6.63 16.49 -1.60
N TYR A 220 -5.40 16.02 -1.81
CA TYR A 220 -4.66 15.24 -0.81
C TYR A 220 -4.33 16.06 0.43
N LEU A 221 -3.91 17.32 0.28
CA LEU A 221 -3.66 18.20 1.43
C LEU A 221 -4.93 18.40 2.27
N LYS A 222 -6.10 18.54 1.62
CA LYS A 222 -7.38 18.61 2.30
C LYS A 222 -7.70 17.29 3.02
N ALA A 223 -7.51 16.15 2.36
CA ALA A 223 -7.73 14.84 2.96
C ALA A 223 -6.87 14.64 4.22
N TYR A 224 -5.58 14.99 4.18
CA TYR A 224 -4.72 14.98 5.36
C TYR A 224 -5.22 15.92 6.47
N THR A 225 -5.65 17.13 6.13
CA THR A 225 -6.18 18.11 7.10
C THR A 225 -7.44 17.58 7.79
N ASP A 226 -8.37 17.04 7.02
CA ASP A 226 -9.62 16.46 7.52
C ASP A 226 -9.32 15.24 8.41
N SER A 227 -8.41 14.37 8.00
CA SER A 227 -8.00 13.17 8.75
C SER A 227 -7.31 13.51 10.06
N ILE A 228 -6.34 14.43 10.07
CA ILE A 228 -5.71 14.88 11.31
C ILE A 228 -6.76 15.41 12.29
N SER A 229 -7.73 16.18 11.79
CA SER A 229 -8.81 16.72 12.62
C SER A 229 -9.74 15.62 13.15
N ALA A 230 -10.01 14.59 12.37
CA ALA A 230 -10.82 13.45 12.78
C ALA A 230 -10.11 12.58 13.83
N ILE A 231 -8.82 12.28 13.62
CA ILE A 231 -7.99 11.53 14.56
C ILE A 231 -7.85 12.30 15.89
N GLY A 232 -7.65 13.62 15.81
CA GLY A 232 -7.54 14.50 16.98
C GLY A 232 -8.75 14.42 17.93
N LYS A 233 -9.94 14.09 17.43
CA LYS A 233 -11.15 13.93 18.25
C LYS A 233 -11.17 12.64 19.06
N THR A 234 -10.29 11.69 18.75
CA THR A 234 -10.21 10.39 19.44
C THR A 234 -9.02 10.28 20.38
N VAL A 235 -8.19 11.33 20.48
CA VAL A 235 -7.02 11.38 21.35
C VAL A 235 -7.43 11.34 22.81
N ASP A 236 -6.79 10.47 23.59
CA ASP A 236 -6.96 10.42 25.05
C ASP A 236 -5.93 11.35 25.71
N PRO A 237 -6.33 12.45 26.37
CA PRO A 237 -5.39 13.38 26.97
C PRO A 237 -4.49 12.77 28.06
N ASN A 238 -4.83 11.59 28.59
CA ASN A 238 -4.06 10.90 29.62
C ASN A 238 -3.08 9.86 29.06
N ALA A 239 -3.20 9.50 27.78
CA ALA A 239 -2.34 8.50 27.16
C ALA A 239 -1.04 9.13 26.62
N PRO A 240 0.10 8.42 26.70
CA PRO A 240 1.36 8.88 26.11
C PRO A 240 1.22 9.20 24.62
N LEU A 241 1.95 10.22 24.13
CA LEU A 241 1.88 10.68 22.74
C LEU A 241 2.07 9.54 21.73
N PHE A 242 3.01 8.63 21.96
CA PHE A 242 3.30 7.51 21.05
C PHE A 242 2.24 6.40 21.08
N HIS A 243 1.33 6.40 22.05
CA HIS A 243 0.19 5.48 22.10
C HIS A 243 -1.04 6.06 21.38
N GLN A 244 -1.02 7.37 21.06
CA GLN A 244 -2.10 8.00 20.32
C GLN A 244 -2.13 7.46 18.88
N PRO A 245 -3.33 7.36 18.28
CA PRO A 245 -3.42 7.17 16.85
C PRO A 245 -2.77 8.36 16.12
N ASN A 246 -2.02 8.08 15.07
CA ASN A 246 -1.21 9.05 14.34
C ASN A 246 -1.38 8.89 12.82
N ILE A 247 -0.68 9.69 12.03
CA ILE A 247 -0.88 9.75 10.57
C ILE A 247 0.46 9.70 9.82
N SER A 248 0.45 9.00 8.68
CA SER A 248 1.54 8.98 7.69
C SER A 248 1.21 9.90 6.51
N VAL A 249 2.20 10.67 6.04
CA VAL A 249 2.08 11.63 4.94
C VAL A 249 3.18 11.37 3.91
N LYS A 250 2.81 11.33 2.63
CA LYS A 250 3.77 11.26 1.50
C LYS A 250 3.97 12.65 0.90
N LEU A 251 5.21 13.04 0.62
CA LEU A 251 5.51 14.38 0.07
C LEU A 251 5.06 14.49 -1.39
N SER A 252 5.18 13.40 -2.16
CA SER A 252 4.66 13.34 -3.54
C SER A 252 3.15 13.58 -3.63
N ALA A 253 2.40 13.29 -2.58
CA ALA A 253 0.96 13.53 -2.53
C ALA A 253 0.63 15.03 -2.41
N ILE A 254 1.49 15.82 -1.77
CA ILE A 254 1.20 17.23 -1.47
C ILE A 254 1.90 18.21 -2.42
N TYR A 255 2.66 17.73 -3.41
CA TYR A 255 3.21 18.53 -4.50
C TYR A 255 3.53 17.71 -5.76
N PRO A 256 3.05 18.10 -6.96
CA PRO A 256 3.15 17.27 -8.15
C PRO A 256 4.54 17.22 -8.79
N ARG A 257 5.41 18.19 -8.50
CA ARG A 257 6.79 18.26 -9.02
C ARG A 257 7.81 18.02 -7.92
N TYR A 258 7.55 17.00 -7.10
CA TYR A 258 8.48 16.53 -6.07
C TYR A 258 9.59 15.70 -6.73
N ASP A 259 10.54 16.41 -7.34
CA ASP A 259 11.70 15.87 -8.04
C ASP A 259 12.90 16.82 -7.95
N PHE A 260 14.09 16.30 -8.18
CA PHE A 260 15.34 17.05 -8.06
C PHE A 260 15.42 18.25 -9.03
N LEU A 261 14.87 18.13 -10.25
CA LEU A 261 14.91 19.22 -11.24
C LEU A 261 14.07 20.43 -10.79
N HIS A 262 13.04 20.19 -9.98
CA HIS A 262 12.15 21.22 -9.44
C HIS A 262 12.43 21.54 -7.97
N GLN A 263 13.57 21.12 -7.41
CA GLN A 263 13.88 21.19 -5.98
C GLN A 263 13.62 22.56 -5.33
N THR A 264 13.89 23.68 -6.00
CA THR A 264 13.66 25.02 -5.45
C THR A 264 12.16 25.29 -5.22
N ALA A 265 11.34 24.95 -6.21
CA ALA A 265 9.89 25.11 -6.14
C ALA A 265 9.25 24.07 -5.22
N ALA A 266 9.75 22.83 -5.28
CA ALA A 266 9.35 21.74 -4.40
C ALA A 266 9.59 22.08 -2.93
N ARG A 267 10.83 22.43 -2.54
CA ARG A 267 11.17 22.83 -1.15
C ARG A 267 10.27 23.95 -0.66
N THR A 268 10.14 25.03 -1.44
CA THR A 268 9.32 26.19 -1.04
C THR A 268 7.85 25.82 -0.79
N THR A 269 7.29 24.95 -1.63
CA THR A 269 5.87 24.56 -1.54
C THR A 269 5.64 23.50 -0.47
N LEU A 270 6.49 22.47 -0.44
CA LEU A 270 6.43 21.36 0.50
C LEU A 270 6.65 21.83 1.93
N ILE A 271 7.63 22.69 2.21
CA ILE A 271 7.85 23.24 3.56
C ILE A 271 6.58 23.94 4.07
N LYS A 272 5.93 24.76 3.23
CA LYS A 272 4.70 25.47 3.62
C LYS A 272 3.56 24.50 3.92
N ARG A 273 3.35 23.51 3.05
CA ARG A 273 2.26 22.53 3.17
C ARG A 273 2.48 21.56 4.33
N LEU A 274 3.67 20.99 4.44
CA LEU A 274 4.05 20.10 5.53
C LEU A 274 3.98 20.84 6.87
N LYS A 275 4.52 22.06 6.98
CA LYS A 275 4.40 22.88 8.19
C LYS A 275 2.94 23.06 8.62
N LYS A 276 2.03 23.30 7.67
CA LYS A 276 0.59 23.41 7.97
C LYS A 276 0.05 22.12 8.59
N LEU A 277 0.38 20.95 8.02
CA LEU A 277 -0.03 19.65 8.55
C LEU A 277 0.60 19.36 9.91
N SER A 278 1.90 19.62 10.08
CA SER A 278 2.62 19.39 11.34
C SER A 278 2.11 20.28 12.47
N LEU A 279 1.79 21.55 12.20
CA LEU A 279 1.18 22.43 13.20
C LEU A 279 -0.23 21.97 13.59
N LEU A 280 -1.02 21.48 12.63
CA LEU A 280 -2.33 20.91 12.92
C LEU A 280 -2.21 19.64 13.77
N ALA A 281 -1.32 18.71 13.39
CA ALA A 281 -1.05 17.49 14.14
C ALA A 281 -0.60 17.80 15.59
N LYS A 282 0.30 18.77 15.74
CA LYS A 282 0.70 19.30 17.06
C LYS A 282 -0.49 19.83 17.85
N SER A 283 -1.37 20.61 17.22
CA SER A 283 -2.51 21.24 17.91
C SER A 283 -3.53 20.24 18.44
N VAL A 284 -3.61 19.06 17.83
CA VAL A 284 -4.52 17.98 18.23
C VAL A 284 -3.82 16.85 19.00
N GLY A 285 -2.52 16.99 19.29
CA GLY A 285 -1.78 16.05 20.13
C GLY A 285 -1.46 14.70 19.47
N ILE A 286 -1.19 14.68 18.16
CA ILE A 286 -0.80 13.44 17.44
C ILE A 286 0.56 13.57 16.77
N CYS A 287 1.20 12.43 16.54
CA CYS A 287 2.39 12.35 15.68
C CYS A 287 2.01 12.44 14.20
N LEU A 288 2.93 12.99 13.40
CA LEU A 288 2.88 12.97 11.95
C LEU A 288 4.20 12.39 11.46
N THR A 289 4.11 11.32 10.69
CA THR A 289 5.26 10.64 10.08
C THR A 289 5.32 11.00 8.61
N VAL A 290 6.49 11.38 8.11
CA VAL A 290 6.72 11.55 6.67
C VAL A 290 7.25 10.24 6.14
N ASP A 291 6.54 9.64 5.20
CA ASP A 291 6.93 8.36 4.60
C ASP A 291 8.17 8.56 3.71
N ALA A 292 9.06 7.57 3.71
CA ALA A 292 10.14 7.49 2.74
C ALA A 292 9.58 6.98 1.40
N GLU A 293 10.00 7.61 0.31
CA GLU A 293 9.56 7.30 -1.06
C GLU A 293 10.76 6.76 -1.87
N GLU A 294 10.86 7.07 -3.16
CA GLU A 294 11.97 6.61 -4.01
C GLU A 294 13.34 7.14 -3.54
N ALA A 295 14.40 6.39 -3.84
CA ALA A 295 15.76 6.72 -3.40
C ALA A 295 16.25 8.10 -3.89
N ASP A 296 15.82 8.53 -5.09
CA ASP A 296 16.19 9.83 -5.67
C ASP A 296 15.51 11.02 -4.98
N ARG A 297 14.50 10.76 -4.13
CA ARG A 297 13.79 11.74 -3.31
C ARG A 297 14.33 11.87 -1.90
N LEU A 298 15.17 10.94 -1.44
CA LEU A 298 15.73 10.94 -0.09
C LEU A 298 16.46 12.24 0.24
N ASP A 299 17.36 12.71 -0.63
CA ASP A 299 18.09 13.95 -0.36
C ASP A 299 17.18 15.19 -0.38
N LEU A 300 16.07 15.15 -1.14
CA LEU A 300 15.11 16.24 -1.21
C LEU A 300 14.11 16.24 -0.04
N SER A 301 13.86 15.09 0.60
CA SER A 301 13.00 15.00 1.79
C SER A 301 13.69 15.52 3.06
N LEU A 302 15.02 15.42 3.12
CA LEU A 302 15.90 15.90 4.20
C LEU A 302 16.16 17.41 4.11
#